data_AF-A0A507CCB6-F1
#
_entry.id   AF-A0A507CCB6-F1
#
_cell.length_a   1.000
_cell.length_b   1.000
_cell.length_c   1.000
_cell.angle_alpha   90.00
_cell.angle_beta   90.00
_cell.angle_gamma   90.00
#
_symmetry.space_group_name_H-M   'P 1'
#
loop_
_entity.id
_entity.type
_entity.pdbx_description
1 polymer ?
#
loop_
_entity_poly.entity_id
_entity_poly.type
_entity_poly.pdbx_seq_one_letter_code
_entity_poly.pdbx_strand_id
1 'polypeptide(L)' 'MSYWWNSDVYLGPAELMQAYRWMIDSRDHFGPERRAALQDPFSVYRCHTIMNCTRTCPKGLNPGLAIAEIKKQMALDG' A
#
# COMPACT_ATOMS: atom_id res chain seq x y z
N MET A 1 -11.62 7.78 -1.51
CA MET A 1 -11.87 8.52 -2.75
C MET A 1 -10.60 9.13 -3.34
N SER A 2 -9.39 8.89 -2.81
CA SER A 2 -8.16 9.49 -3.38
C SER A 2 -7.81 8.98 -4.79
N TYR A 3 -7.96 7.68 -5.06
CA TYR A 3 -7.67 7.08 -6.37
C TYR A 3 -8.43 7.73 -7.54
N TRP A 4 -9.71 8.05 -7.34
CA TRP A 4 -10.55 8.66 -8.37
C TRP A 4 -10.23 10.14 -8.65
N TRP A 5 -9.51 10.80 -7.74
CA TRP A 5 -9.21 12.23 -7.83
C TRP A 5 -7.72 12.54 -7.97
N ASN A 6 -6.83 11.56 -7.77
CA ASN A 6 -5.37 11.69 -7.79
C ASN A 6 -4.71 10.38 -8.25
N SER A 7 -5.22 9.73 -9.30
CA SER A 7 -4.66 8.49 -9.85
C SER A 7 -3.19 8.62 -10.27
N ASP A 8 -2.80 9.83 -10.64
CA ASP A 8 -1.51 10.13 -11.24
C ASP A 8 -0.38 10.12 -10.19
N VAL A 9 -0.76 10.19 -8.91
CA VAL A 9 0.17 10.31 -7.77
C VAL A 9 -0.11 9.26 -6.68
N TYR A 10 -1.34 8.74 -6.59
CA TYR A 10 -1.70 7.69 -5.66
C TYR A 10 -1.81 6.35 -6.38
N LEU A 11 -0.85 5.45 -6.11
CA LEU A 11 -0.75 4.11 -6.71
C LEU A 11 -2.06 3.31 -6.64
N GLY A 12 -2.85 3.47 -5.58
CA GLY A 12 -4.11 2.76 -5.43
C GLY A 12 -4.01 1.49 -4.58
N PRO A 13 -5.17 0.93 -4.18
CA PRO A 13 -5.20 -0.17 -3.23
C PRO A 13 -4.68 -1.51 -3.78
N ALA A 14 -4.84 -1.78 -5.07
CA ALA A 14 -4.39 -3.04 -5.66
C ALA A 14 -2.86 -3.09 -5.76
N GLU A 15 -2.26 -2.01 -6.26
CA GLU A 15 -0.82 -1.80 -6.40
C GLU A 15 -0.14 -1.83 -5.04
N LEU A 16 -0.68 -1.11 -4.03
CA LEU A 16 -0.13 -1.13 -2.68
C LEU A 16 -0.24 -2.51 -2.02
N MET A 17 -1.29 -3.29 -2.30
CA MET A 17 -1.39 -4.66 -1.81
C MET A 17 -0.34 -5.58 -2.47
N GLN A 18 -0.02 -5.36 -3.75
CA GLN A 18 1.08 -6.09 -4.41
C GLN A 18 2.45 -5.65 -3.90
N ALA A 19 2.64 -4.36 -3.60
CA ALA A 19 3.86 -3.89 -2.96
C ALA A 19 4.04 -4.56 -1.58
N TYR A 20 2.98 -4.60 -0.78
CA TYR A 20 3.00 -5.28 0.52
C TYR A 20 3.37 -6.76 0.40
N ARG A 21 2.80 -7.49 -0.57
CA ARG A 21 3.15 -8.89 -0.86
C ARG A 21 4.66 -9.08 -0.98
N TRP A 22 5.35 -8.23 -1.76
CA TRP A 22 6.79 -8.34 -1.94
C TRP A 22 7.57 -7.91 -0.69
N MET A 23 7.09 -6.91 0.06
CA MET A 23 7.74 -6.45 1.29
C MET A 23 7.82 -7.53 2.37
N ILE A 24 6.84 -8.44 2.43
CA ILE A 24 6.79 -9.52 3.44
C ILE A 24 7.26 -10.88 2.90
N ASP A 25 7.61 -10.98 1.62
CA ASP A 25 8.08 -12.23 1.05
C ASP A 25 9.51 -12.49 1.52
N SER A 26 9.72 -13.54 2.31
CA SER A 26 11.03 -13.89 2.87
C SER A 26 12.07 -14.28 1.80
N ARG A 27 11.65 -14.47 0.55
CA ARG A 27 12.52 -14.75 -0.59
C ARG A 27 12.96 -13.48 -1.32
N ASP A 28 12.34 -12.34 -1.05
CA ASP A 28 12.68 -11.07 -1.69
C ASP A 28 13.92 -10.45 -1.00
N HIS A 29 14.96 -10.22 -1.79
CA HIS A 29 16.22 -9.65 -1.34
C HIS A 29 16.31 -8.13 -1.62
N PHE A 30 15.25 -7.54 -2.19
CA PHE A 30 15.19 -6.13 -2.61
C PHE A 30 14.24 -5.30 -1.72
N GLY A 31 14.01 -5.77 -0.49
CA GLY A 31 13.12 -5.11 0.47
C GLY A 31 13.45 -3.63 0.72
N PRO A 32 14.73 -3.25 0.96
CA PRO A 32 15.12 -1.85 1.16
C PRO A 32 14.76 -0.94 -0.03
N GLU A 33 15.07 -1.37 -1.26
CA GLU A 33 14.82 -0.60 -2.48
C GLU A 33 13.33 -0.43 -2.73
N ARG A 34 12.53 -1.48 -2.51
CA ARG A 34 11.07 -1.41 -2.62
C ARG A 34 10.45 -0.48 -1.59
N ARG A 35 10.97 -0.47 -0.35
CA ARG A 35 10.53 0.46 0.68
C ARG A 35 10.87 1.90 0.31
N ALA A 36 12.08 2.16 -0.18
CA ALA A 36 12.49 3.49 -0.64
C ALA A 36 11.59 4.01 -1.77
N ALA A 37 11.15 3.14 -2.70
CA ALA A 37 10.22 3.51 -3.76
C ALA A 37 8.82 3.92 -3.26
N LEU A 38 8.47 3.60 -2.01
CA LEU A 38 7.20 3.99 -1.36
C LEU A 38 7.36 5.19 -0.41
N GLN A 39 8.58 5.69 -0.17
CA GLN A 39 8.88 6.81 0.72
C GLN A 39 8.57 8.20 0.11
N ASP A 40 7.55 8.32 -0.74
CA ASP A 40 7.04 9.62 -1.15
C ASP A 40 5.77 10.01 -0.35
N PRO A 41 5.49 11.32 -0.21
CA PRO A 41 4.36 11.81 0.59
C PRO A 41 2.98 11.40 0.06
N PHE A 42 2.88 10.86 -1.16
CA PHE A 42 1.63 10.71 -1.88
C PHE A 42 1.22 9.24 -2.10
N SER A 43 2.15 8.35 -2.44
CA SER A 43 1.83 6.97 -2.83
C SER A 43 1.10 6.17 -1.76
N VAL A 44 1.55 6.20 -0.50
CA VAL A 44 0.95 5.43 0.60
C VAL A 44 0.01 6.27 1.45
N TYR A 45 0.37 7.54 1.70
CA TYR A 45 -0.27 8.37 2.71
C TYR A 45 -1.63 8.96 2.28
N ARG A 46 -1.97 8.92 0.99
CA ARG A 46 -3.31 9.31 0.49
C ARG A 46 -4.43 8.31 0.80
N CYS A 47 -4.10 7.16 1.40
CA CYS A 47 -5.12 6.25 1.92
C CYS A 47 -5.70 6.81 3.24
N HIS A 48 -6.98 7.20 3.21
CA HIS A 48 -7.73 7.71 4.38
C HIS A 48 -8.64 6.66 5.05
N THR A 49 -8.29 5.38 4.92
CA THR A 49 -9.00 4.28 5.61
C THR A 49 -10.53 4.27 5.37
N ILE A 50 -10.93 4.60 4.13
CA ILE A 50 -12.35 4.61 3.71
C ILE A 50 -12.91 3.19 3.51
N MET A 51 -12.04 2.19 3.37
CA MET A 51 -12.36 0.75 3.32
C MET A 51 -13.24 0.27 2.16
N ASN A 52 -13.55 1.11 1.17
CA ASN A 52 -14.27 0.67 -0.04
C ASN A 52 -13.54 -0.44 -0.80
N CYS A 53 -12.19 -0.44 -0.80
CA CYS A 53 -11.38 -1.46 -1.47
C CYS A 53 -11.63 -2.88 -0.91
N THR A 54 -11.67 -3.02 0.41
CA THR A 54 -11.93 -4.31 1.07
C THR A 54 -13.38 -4.76 0.86
N ARG A 55 -14.34 -3.84 0.95
CA ARG A 55 -15.77 -4.15 0.78
C ARG A 55 -16.12 -4.61 -0.64
N THR A 56 -15.50 -4.01 -1.66
CA THR A 56 -15.83 -4.27 -3.07
C THR A 56 -15.02 -5.41 -3.68
N CYS A 57 -13.98 -5.91 -3.00
CA CYS A 57 -13.09 -6.90 -3.60
C CYS A 57 -13.84 -8.23 -3.87
N PRO A 58 -14.00 -8.65 -5.14
CA PRO A 58 -14.75 -9.87 -5.48
C PRO A 58 -14.02 -11.15 -5.06
N LYS A 59 -12.75 -11.03 -4.66
CA LYS A 59 -11.91 -12.13 -4.17
C LYS A 59 -11.83 -12.20 -2.65
N GLY A 60 -12.53 -11.32 -1.92
CA GLY A 60 -12.49 -11.27 -0.46
C GLY A 60 -11.14 -10.88 0.14
N LEU A 61 -10.27 -10.21 -0.64
CA LEU A 61 -8.99 -9.72 -0.16
C LEU A 61 -9.16 -8.44 0.65
N ASN A 62 -8.16 -8.11 1.48
CA ASN A 62 -8.18 -6.91 2.32
C ASN A 62 -7.02 -5.94 2.02
N PRO A 63 -7.10 -5.17 0.91
CA PRO A 63 -6.12 -4.15 0.60
C PRO A 63 -5.98 -3.08 1.70
N GLY A 64 -7.07 -2.76 2.41
CA GLY A 64 -7.04 -1.78 3.51
C GLY A 64 -6.10 -2.19 4.64
N LEU A 65 -6.11 -3.48 5.00
CA LEU A 65 -5.17 -4.04 5.99
C LEU A 65 -3.73 -4.00 5.49
N ALA A 66 -3.49 -4.42 4.24
CA ALA A 66 -2.13 -4.38 3.66
C ALA A 66 -1.53 -2.96 3.69
N ILE A 67 -2.32 -1.94 3.35
CA ILE A 67 -1.87 -0.54 3.40
C ILE A 67 -1.58 -0.10 4.84
N ALA A 68 -2.38 -0.55 5.82
CA ALA A 68 -2.13 -0.24 7.23
C ALA A 68 -0.80 -0.85 7.72
N GLU A 69 -0.49 -2.09 7.31
CA GLU A 69 0.78 -2.74 7.62
C GLU A 69 1.98 -2.06 6.95
N ILE A 70 1.84 -1.61 5.69
CA ILE A 70 2.88 -0.78 5.05
C ILE A 70 3.15 0.48 5.88
N LYS A 71 2.11 1.22 6.26
CA LYS A 71 2.26 2.46 7.07
C LYS A 71 2.95 2.19 8.40
N LYS A 72 2.63 1.07 9.05
CA LYS A 72 3.25 0.67 10.32
C LYS A 72 4.75 0.38 10.14
N GLN A 73 5.13 -0.39 9.12
CA GLN A 73 6.54 -0.68 8.85
C GLN A 73 7.31 0.61 8.53
N MET A 74 6.74 1.49 7.71
CA MET A 74 7.37 2.79 7.37
C MET A 74 7.52 3.72 8.58
N ALA A 75 6.65 3.65 9.57
CA ALA A 75 6.74 4.45 10.79
C ALA A 75 7.76 3.91 11.81
N LEU A 76 8.12 2.62 11.72
CA LEU A 76 9.07 1.96 12.62
C LEU A 76 10.50 1.96 12.05
N ASP A 77 10.65 2.06 10.73
CA ASP A 77 11.93 2.12 10.02
C ASP A 77 12.50 3.57 9.92
N GLY A 78 11.94 4.52 10.67
CA GLY A 78 12.29 5.95 10.68
C GLY A 78 13.15 6.38 11.86
#